data_AF-A0A934V7Z3-F1
#
_entry.id   AF-A0A934V7Z3-F1
#
_cell.length_a   1.000
_cell.length_b   1.000
_cell.length_c   1.000
_cell.angle_alpha   90.00
_cell.angle_beta   90.00
_cell.angle_gamma   90.00
#
_symmetry.space_group_name_H-M   'P 1'
#
loop_
_entity.id
_entity.type
_entity.pdbx_description
1 polymer ?
#
loop_
_entity_poly.entity_id
_entity_poly.type
_entity_poly.pdbx_seq_one_letter_code
_entity_poly.pdbx_strand_id
1 'polypeptide(L)' 'MRRDPHPEDRRTRLVVLTERGRDTLASAQRLAREVDDALLGELDDAERRTLEGLLARLG' A
#
# COMPACT_ATOMS: atom_id res chain seq x y z
N MET A 1 -0.12 -12.05 9.64
CA MET A 1 1.33 -11.97 9.43
C MET A 1 2.00 -13.16 10.09
N ARG A 2 2.99 -13.77 9.44
CA ARG A 2 3.84 -14.84 10.01
C ARG A 2 5.31 -14.47 9.80
N ARG A 3 6.20 -15.02 10.64
CA ARG A 3 7.65 -14.90 10.48
C ARG A 3 8.22 -16.24 10.03
N ASP A 4 8.77 -16.27 8.82
CA ASP A 4 9.38 -17.47 8.24
C ASP A 4 10.90 -17.39 8.34
N PRO A 5 11.60 -18.51 8.54
CA PRO A 5 13.06 -18.51 8.48
C PRO A 5 13.53 -18.09 7.09
N HIS A 6 14.59 -17.28 7.01
CA HIS A 6 15.22 -16.98 5.74
C HIS A 6 15.85 -18.27 5.17
N PRO A 7 15.65 -18.57 3.88
CA PRO A 7 16.08 -19.84 3.29
C PRO A 7 17.61 -20.05 3.36
N GLU A 8 18.37 -18.95 3.33
CA GLU A 8 19.84 -18.96 3.28
C GLU A 8 20.51 -18.59 4.61
N ASP A 9 19.78 -17.98 5.55
CA ASP A 9 20.34 -17.52 6.83
C ASP A 9 19.35 -17.71 7.98
N ARG A 10 19.59 -18.71 8.82
CA ARG A 10 18.70 -19.06 9.94
C ARG A 10 18.60 -17.99 11.02
N ARG A 11 19.48 -16.98 11.02
CA ARG A 11 19.40 -15.82 11.93
C ARG A 11 18.44 -14.74 11.42
N THR A 12 18.11 -14.77 10.14
CA THR A 12 17.19 -13.81 9.51
C THR A 12 15.77 -14.39 9.43
N ARG A 13 14.76 -13.53 9.60
CA ARG A 13 13.34 -13.92 9.47
C ARG A 13 12.62 -13.02 8.47
N LEU A 14 11.88 -13.64 7.57
CA LEU A 14 11.02 -12.96 6.59
C LEU A 14 9.65 -12.69 7.22
N VAL A 15 9.16 -11.47 7.06
CA VAL A 15 7.78 -11.11 7.40
C VAL A 15 6.91 -11.39 6.18
N VAL A 16 6.03 -12.36 6.31
CA VAL A 16 5.13 -12.78 5.22
C VAL A 16 3.68 -12.56 5.59
N LEU A 17 2.88 -12.16 4.61
CA LEU A 17 1.42 -12.13 4.76
C LEU A 17 0.88 -13.55 4.86
N THR A 18 0.07 -13.77 5.88
CA THR A 18 -0.83 -14.93 5.96
C THR A 18 -1.95 -14.77 4.95
N GLU A 19 -2.68 -15.83 4.63
CA GLU A 19 -3.86 -15.77 3.76
C GLU A 19 -4.87 -14.71 4.21
N ARG A 20 -5.34 -14.79 5.46
CA ARG A 20 -6.15 -13.73 6.10
C ARG A 20 -5.50 -12.34 6.03
N GLY A 21 -4.17 -12.28 6.04
CA GLY A 21 -3.42 -11.03 5.93
C GLY A 21 -3.51 -10.42 4.53
N ARG A 22 -3.52 -11.26 3.49
CA ARG A 22 -3.77 -10.83 2.11
C ARG A 22 -5.21 -10.32 1.94
N ASP A 23 -6.19 -11.02 2.50
CA ASP A 23 -7.60 -10.58 2.44
C ASP A 23 -7.82 -9.24 3.15
N THR A 24 -7.17 -9.08 4.29
CA THR A 24 -7.20 -7.82 5.06
C THR A 24 -6.54 -6.70 4.27
N LEU A 25 -5.36 -6.95 3.67
CA LEU A 25 -4.68 -5.97 2.83
C LEU A 25 -5.52 -5.58 1.61
N ALA A 26 -6.11 -6.55 0.91
CA ALA A 26 -6.97 -6.29 -0.24
C ALA A 26 -8.20 -5.43 0.16
N SER A 27 -8.74 -5.67 1.35
CA SER A 27 -9.86 -4.87 1.88
C SER A 27 -9.43 -3.45 2.25
N ALA A 28 -8.28 -3.30 2.91
CA ALA A 28 -7.72 -1.99 3.21
C ALA A 28 -7.38 -1.19 1.93
N GLN A 29 -6.87 -1.85 0.90
CA GLN A 29 -6.60 -1.23 -0.40
C GLN A 29 -7.87 -0.78 -1.14
N ARG A 30 -9.02 -1.43 -0.92
CA ARG A 30 -10.31 -0.96 -1.43
C ARG A 30 -10.75 0.29 -0.68
N LEU A 31 -10.73 0.25 0.65
CA LEU A 31 -11.11 1.39 1.48
C LEU A 31 -10.23 2.62 1.23
N ALA A 32 -8.92 2.42 1.08
CA ALA A 32 -7.99 3.51 0.77
C ALA A 32 -8.37 4.19 -0.55
N ARG A 33 -8.69 3.40 -1.59
CA ARG A 33 -9.16 3.96 -2.88
C ARG A 33 -10.46 4.72 -2.74
N GLU A 34 -11.43 4.20 -1.99
CA GLU A 34 -12.70 4.92 -1.75
C GLU A 34 -12.48 6.27 -1.06
N VAL A 35 -11.55 6.32 -0.09
CA VAL A 35 -11.17 7.56 0.58
C VAL A 35 -10.44 8.51 -0.38
N ASP A 36 -9.51 8.00 -1.17
CA ASP A 36 -8.78 8.78 -2.16
C ASP A 36 -9.73 9.35 -3.22
N ASP A 37 -10.72 8.57 -3.67
CA ASP A 37 -11.74 9.01 -4.61
C ASP A 37 -12.68 10.05 -3.99
N ALA A 38 -13.05 9.90 -2.71
CA ALA A 38 -13.87 10.90 -2.03
C ALA A 38 -13.11 12.22 -1.78
N LEU A 39 -11.81 12.16 -1.52
CA LEU A 39 -10.98 13.34 -1.22
C LEU A 39 -10.48 14.05 -2.48
N LEU A 40 -10.16 13.29 -3.52
CA LEU A 40 -9.49 13.76 -4.74
C LEU A 40 -10.34 13.55 -6.00
N GLY A 41 -11.60 13.15 -5.87
CA GLY A 41 -12.49 12.85 -7.00
C GLY A 41 -12.88 14.06 -7.85
N GLU A 42 -12.81 15.27 -7.27
CA GLU A 42 -13.04 16.53 -7.99
C GLU A 42 -11.83 16.97 -8.82
N LEU A 43 -10.66 16.34 -8.61
CA LEU A 43 -9.47 16.65 -9.39
C LEU A 43 -9.54 15.94 -10.73
N ASP A 44 -9.30 16.69 -11.80
CA ASP A 44 -9.08 16.07 -13.10
C ASP A 44 -7.74 15.33 -13.17
N ASP A 45 -7.54 14.59 -14.25
CA ASP A 45 -6.33 13.79 -14.45
C ASP A 45 -5.04 14.62 -14.42
N ALA A 46 -5.08 15.88 -14.88
CA ALA A 46 -3.90 16.76 -14.89
C ALA A 46 -3.61 17.31 -13.50
N GLU A 47 -4.64 17.67 -12.74
CA GLU A 47 -4.54 18.10 -11.34
C GLU A 47 -4.02 16.97 -10.45
N ARG A 48 -4.50 15.72 -10.64
CA ARG A 48 -3.95 14.53 -9.93
C ARG A 48 -2.48 14.33 -10.20
N ARG A 49 -2.06 14.31 -11.47
CA ARG A 49 -0.63 14.17 -11.83
C ARG A 49 0.23 15.28 -11.24
N THR A 50 -0.31 16.49 -11.16
CA THR A 50 0.38 17.63 -10.55
C THR A 50 0.57 17.43 -9.06
N LEU A 51 -0.49 17.04 -8.34
CA LEU A 51 -0.43 16.74 -6.91
C LEU A 51 0.56 15.60 -6.60
N GLU A 52 0.48 14.49 -7.34
CA GLU A 52 1.40 13.35 -7.21
C GLU A 52 2.87 13.77 -7.41
N GLY A 53 3.14 14.59 -8.43
CA GLY A 53 4.47 15.11 -8.70
C GLY A 53 4.99 16.04 -7.60
N LEU A 54 4.12 16.84 -6.97
CA LEU A 54 4.50 17.68 -5.84
C LEU A 54 4.79 16.86 -4.59
N LEU A 55 3.95 15.86 -4.28
CA LEU A 55 4.14 14.96 -3.14
C LEU A 55 5.42 14.13 -3.27
N ALA A 56 5.74 13.64 -4.47
CA ALA A 56 6.95 12.87 -4.73
C ALA A 56 8.25 13.66 -4.47
N ARG A 57 8.19 15.00 -4.43
CA ARG A 57 9.34 15.85 -4.09
C ARG A 57 9.56 16.03 -2.59
N LEU A 58 8.58 15.65 -1.77
CA LEU A 58 8.59 15.78 -0.32
C LEU A 58 8.98 14.47 0.41
N GLY A 59 8.91 13.34 -0.29
CA GLY A 59 9.34 12.02 0.20
C GLY A 59 10.82 11.75 -0.03
#